data_AF-A0A257YKV2-F1
#
_entry.id   AF-A0A257YKV2-F1
#
_cell.length_a   1.000
_cell.length_b   1.000
_cell.length_c   1.000
_cell.angle_alpha   90.00
_cell.angle_beta   90.00
_cell.angle_gamma   90.00
#
_symmetry.space_group_name_H-M   'P 1'
#
loop_
_entity.id
_entity.type
_entity.pdbx_description
1 polymer ?
#
loop_
_entity_poly.entity_id
_entity_poly.type
_entity_poly.pdbx_seq_one_letter_code
_entity_poly.pdbx_strand_id
1 'polypeptide(L)'
;MSHYFGRLGQLPIGSLLLAAGALIVIGLAVWIVPRTRRSNNDRPIKVPVAKPFLTNRKHAMLAALERVLPMYRIHAQVSMGALLAPEGRQLRAADNDALCRKIVDFVIVDPTSSSVVALIEMDERFAEPDEARQREAMMTQAGYQTIRISSSDRATVATAQAAVGHLRDAALATAPTVTRLPVPAHVWPLEGRFNGAR
;
A
#
# COMPACT_ATOMS: atom_id res chain seq x y z
N MET A 1 -66.75 30.87 16.95
CA MET A 1 -66.30 29.49 16.60
C MET A 1 -67.32 28.90 15.62
N SER A 2 -67.06 28.91 14.30
CA SER A 2 -67.71 28.04 13.28
C SER A 2 -67.52 28.58 11.84
N HIS A 3 -66.28 28.83 11.42
CA HIS A 3 -65.99 29.09 9.99
C HIS A 3 -65.06 28.06 9.34
N TYR A 4 -64.52 27.10 10.11
CA TYR A 4 -63.71 26.01 9.58
C TYR A 4 -64.53 24.74 9.24
N PHE A 5 -65.72 24.56 9.81
CA PHE A 5 -66.56 23.38 9.55
C PHE A 5 -67.38 23.46 8.24
N GLY A 6 -67.53 24.64 7.63
CA GLY A 6 -68.32 24.81 6.40
C GLY A 6 -67.59 24.41 5.10
N ARG A 7 -66.28 24.16 5.14
CA ARG A 7 -65.47 23.90 3.94
C ARG A 7 -65.17 22.41 3.70
N LEU A 8 -65.73 21.51 4.52
CA LEU A 8 -65.63 20.05 4.33
C LEU A 8 -66.82 19.46 3.57
N GLY A 9 -67.93 20.21 3.42
CA GLY A 9 -69.18 19.71 2.82
C GLY A 9 -69.37 19.98 1.33
N GLN A 10 -68.46 20.65 0.64
CA GLN A 10 -68.58 20.98 -0.80
C GLN A 10 -67.30 20.72 -1.58
N LEU A 11 -66.61 19.62 -1.29
CA LEU A 11 -65.65 19.10 -2.25
C LEU A 11 -66.43 18.41 -3.37
N PRO A 12 -66.31 18.86 -4.65
CA PRO A 12 -66.99 18.18 -5.74
C PRO A 12 -66.53 16.72 -5.74
N ILE A 13 -67.45 15.78 -5.93
CA ILE A 13 -67.23 14.34 -5.80
C ILE A 13 -65.96 13.88 -6.56
N GLY A 14 -65.61 14.55 -7.67
CA GLY A 14 -64.38 14.33 -8.42
C GLY A 14 -63.08 14.56 -7.63
N SER A 15 -63.02 15.54 -6.72
CA SER A 15 -61.83 15.81 -5.89
C SER A 15 -61.61 14.73 -4.83
N LEU A 16 -62.70 14.17 -4.28
CA LEU A 16 -62.64 13.05 -3.35
C LEU A 16 -62.16 11.77 -4.04
N LEU A 17 -62.61 11.51 -5.28
CA LEU A 17 -62.15 10.36 -6.08
C LEU A 17 -60.67 10.48 -6.46
N LEU A 18 -60.20 11.68 -6.82
CA LEU A 18 -58.78 11.93 -7.10
C LEU A 18 -57.89 11.74 -5.86
N ALA A 19 -58.34 12.24 -4.70
CA ALA A 19 -57.60 12.07 -3.44
C ALA A 19 -57.53 10.59 -3.01
N ALA A 20 -58.64 9.85 -3.15
CA ALA A 20 -58.68 8.41 -2.89
C ALA A 20 -57.76 7.62 -3.85
N GLY A 21 -57.79 7.96 -5.14
CA GLY A 21 -56.89 7.35 -6.13
C GLY A 21 -55.42 7.61 -5.84
N ALA A 22 -55.06 8.83 -5.46
CA ALA A 22 -53.68 9.19 -5.10
C ALA A 22 -53.19 8.41 -3.87
N LEU A 23 -54.03 8.25 -2.83
CA LEU A 23 -53.71 7.47 -1.64
C LEU A 23 -53.49 5.98 -1.95
N ILE A 24 -54.29 5.41 -2.86
CA ILE A 24 -54.11 4.01 -3.30
C ILE A 24 -52.78 3.84 -4.03
N VAL A 25 -52.43 4.75 -4.94
CA VAL A 25 -51.16 4.69 -5.68
C VAL A 25 -49.97 4.85 -4.74
N ILE A 26 -50.04 5.77 -3.78
CA ILE A 26 -48.99 5.95 -2.75
C ILE A 26 -48.87 4.68 -1.89
N GLY A 27 -50.00 4.11 -1.45
CA GLY A 27 -50.01 2.86 -0.69
C GLY A 27 -49.38 1.69 -1.46
N LEU A 28 -49.71 1.55 -2.76
CA LEU A 28 -49.13 0.54 -3.63
C LEU A 28 -47.62 0.76 -3.80
N ALA A 29 -47.18 1.99 -4.01
CA ALA A 29 -45.78 2.34 -4.15
C ALA A 29 -44.99 2.03 -2.86
N VAL A 30 -45.53 2.41 -1.70
CA VAL A 30 -44.95 2.11 -0.38
C VAL A 30 -44.88 0.61 -0.12
N TRP A 31 -45.80 -0.19 -0.65
CA TRP A 31 -45.80 -1.65 -0.48
C TRP A 31 -44.88 -2.40 -1.46
N ILE A 32 -44.77 -1.93 -2.72
CA ILE A 32 -44.01 -2.58 -3.78
C ILE A 32 -42.51 -2.22 -3.72
N VAL A 33 -42.18 -0.95 -3.53
CA VAL A 33 -40.79 -0.46 -3.56
C VAL A 33 -39.85 -1.15 -2.56
N PRO A 34 -40.23 -1.42 -1.30
CA PRO A 34 -39.35 -2.15 -0.38
C PRO A 34 -39.21 -3.63 -0.73
N ARG A 35 -40.16 -4.24 -1.45
CA ARG A 35 -40.06 -5.62 -1.92
C ARG A 35 -39.13 -5.76 -3.13
N THR A 36 -39.12 -4.80 -4.04
CA THR A 36 -38.19 -4.78 -5.18
C THR A 36 -36.79 -4.34 -4.80
N ARG A 37 -36.64 -3.64 -3.66
CA ARG A 37 -35.35 -3.29 -3.04
C ARG A 37 -34.81 -4.34 -2.07
N ARG A 38 -35.35 -5.57 -2.04
CA ARG A 38 -34.62 -6.68 -1.41
C ARG A 38 -33.40 -6.97 -2.27
N SER A 39 -32.29 -6.38 -1.81
CA SER A 39 -30.95 -6.49 -2.34
C SER A 39 -30.66 -7.92 -2.78
N ASN A 40 -30.40 -8.09 -4.08
CA ASN A 40 -30.03 -9.35 -4.72
C ASN A 40 -28.59 -9.77 -4.36
N ASN A 41 -28.19 -9.56 -3.11
CA ASN A 41 -26.80 -9.58 -2.65
C ASN A 41 -26.43 -10.87 -1.94
N ASP A 42 -27.11 -11.96 -2.25
CA ASP A 42 -26.71 -13.33 -1.89
C ASP A 42 -25.63 -13.82 -2.87
N ARG A 43 -24.59 -13.01 -3.11
CA ARG A 43 -23.39 -13.52 -3.75
C ARG A 43 -22.71 -14.41 -2.71
N PRO A 44 -22.43 -15.70 -3.02
CA PRO A 44 -21.76 -16.57 -2.06
C PRO A 44 -20.44 -15.92 -1.66
N ILE A 45 -20.25 -15.75 -0.35
CA ILE A 45 -19.01 -15.24 0.23
C ILE A 45 -17.91 -16.22 -0.20
N LYS A 46 -17.05 -15.78 -1.13
CA LYS A 46 -15.89 -16.59 -1.53
C LYS A 46 -14.96 -16.70 -0.33
N VAL A 47 -14.79 -17.93 0.17
CA VAL A 47 -13.88 -18.21 1.27
C VAL A 47 -12.45 -17.87 0.82
N PRO A 48 -11.68 -17.09 1.60
CA PRO A 48 -10.30 -16.78 1.26
C PRO A 48 -9.45 -18.05 1.14
N VAL A 49 -8.61 -18.11 0.10
CA VAL A 49 -7.64 -19.20 -0.10
C VAL A 49 -6.22 -18.62 0.02
N ALA A 50 -5.32 -19.38 0.64
CA ALA A 50 -3.91 -18.99 0.76
C ALA A 50 -3.26 -18.85 -0.63
N LYS A 51 -2.39 -17.86 -0.78
CA LYS A 51 -1.56 -17.63 -1.97
C LYS A 51 -0.08 -17.62 -1.58
N PRO A 52 0.84 -17.90 -2.51
CA PRO A 52 2.26 -17.66 -2.28
C PRO A 52 2.49 -16.21 -1.86
N PHE A 53 3.41 -15.99 -0.91
CA PHE A 53 3.75 -14.65 -0.45
C PHE A 53 4.23 -13.77 -1.61
N LEU A 54 5.18 -14.26 -2.43
CA LEU A 54 5.67 -13.60 -3.64
C LEU A 54 5.46 -14.47 -4.87
N THR A 55 5.30 -13.84 -6.04
CA THR A 55 5.44 -14.54 -7.32
C THR A 55 6.91 -14.92 -7.53
N ASN A 56 7.18 -15.95 -8.35
CA ASN A 56 8.55 -16.39 -8.63
C ASN A 56 9.46 -15.25 -9.11
N ARG A 57 8.92 -14.34 -9.93
CA ARG A 57 9.66 -13.17 -10.44
C ARG A 57 10.02 -12.19 -9.32
N LYS A 58 9.07 -11.88 -8.43
CA LYS A 58 9.30 -11.00 -7.28
C LYS A 58 10.28 -11.64 -6.29
N HIS A 59 10.15 -12.93 -6.02
CA HIS A 59 11.08 -13.66 -5.16
C HIS A 59 12.51 -13.67 -5.72
N ALA A 60 12.69 -13.92 -7.02
CA ALA A 60 14.01 -13.88 -7.65
C ALA A 60 14.62 -12.46 -7.62
N MET A 61 13.79 -11.42 -7.78
CA MET A 61 14.26 -10.03 -7.69
C MET A 61 14.66 -9.67 -6.26
N LEU A 62 13.89 -10.08 -5.25
CA LEU A 62 14.25 -9.88 -3.85
C LEU A 62 15.63 -10.47 -3.56
N ALA A 63 15.87 -11.74 -3.94
CA ALA A 63 17.17 -12.39 -3.75
C ALA A 63 18.31 -11.70 -4.53
N ALA A 64 18.01 -11.10 -5.68
CA ALA A 64 18.97 -10.30 -6.44
C ALA A 64 19.30 -8.97 -5.75
N LEU A 65 18.28 -8.26 -5.27
CA LEU A 65 18.44 -7.00 -4.54
C LEU A 65 19.22 -7.20 -3.24
N GLU A 66 18.91 -8.24 -2.44
CA GLU A 66 19.64 -8.57 -1.21
C GLU A 66 21.12 -8.85 -1.47
N ARG A 67 21.45 -9.45 -2.63
CA ARG A 67 22.83 -9.69 -3.03
C ARG A 67 23.56 -8.41 -3.46
N VAL A 68 22.87 -7.47 -4.09
CA VAL A 68 23.44 -6.20 -4.55
C VAL A 68 23.55 -5.20 -3.39
N LEU A 69 22.61 -5.22 -2.46
CA LEU A 69 22.45 -4.26 -1.37
C LEU A 69 22.56 -4.92 0.02
N PRO A 70 23.66 -5.65 0.34
CA PRO A 70 23.77 -6.37 1.61
C PRO A 70 23.85 -5.45 2.84
N MET A 71 24.10 -4.15 2.65
CA MET A 71 24.13 -3.14 3.71
C MET A 71 22.76 -2.57 4.07
N TYR A 72 21.71 -2.84 3.27
CA TYR A 72 20.37 -2.33 3.50
C TYR A 72 19.41 -3.43 3.96
N ARG A 73 18.32 -3.02 4.63
CA ARG A 73 17.17 -3.91 4.87
C ARG A 73 16.20 -3.77 3.72
N ILE A 74 15.58 -4.90 3.34
CA ILE A 74 14.58 -4.93 2.27
C ILE A 74 13.28 -5.50 2.82
N HIS A 75 12.20 -4.74 2.73
CA HIS A 75 10.87 -5.17 3.15
C HIS A 75 10.01 -5.41 1.91
N ALA A 76 9.43 -6.60 1.79
CA ALA A 76 8.58 -6.97 0.66
C ALA A 76 7.09 -6.74 0.96
N GLN A 77 6.31 -6.37 -0.06
CA GLN A 77 4.86 -6.17 0.01
C GLN A 77 4.40 -5.18 1.09
N VAL A 78 4.96 -3.98 1.06
CA VAL A 78 4.63 -2.94 2.04
C VAL A 78 3.38 -2.18 1.58
N SER A 79 2.39 -2.07 2.46
CA SER A 79 1.20 -1.26 2.20
C SER A 79 1.58 0.22 2.06
N MET A 80 0.99 0.89 1.07
CA MET A 80 1.26 2.31 0.84
C MET A 80 0.75 3.18 1.99
N GLY A 81 -0.26 2.74 2.74
CA GLY A 81 -0.72 3.41 3.97
C GLY A 81 0.28 3.35 5.14
N ALA A 82 1.31 2.49 5.07
CA ALA A 82 2.43 2.50 6.02
C ALA A 82 3.53 3.50 5.65
N LEU A 83 3.52 4.00 4.41
CA LEU A 83 4.53 4.93 3.88
C LEU A 83 3.97 6.34 3.75
N LEU A 84 2.70 6.46 3.36
CA LEU A 84 2.05 7.73 3.12
C LEU A 84 1.05 8.05 4.23
N ALA A 85 1.20 9.24 4.79
CA ALA A 85 0.14 9.87 5.56
C ALA A 85 -0.56 10.90 4.66
N PRO A 86 -1.89 10.91 4.62
CA PRO A 86 -2.64 11.92 3.89
C PRO A 86 -2.48 13.30 4.56
N GLU A 87 -2.41 14.35 3.75
CA GLU A 87 -2.30 15.72 4.25
C GLU A 87 -3.67 16.24 4.72
N GLY A 88 -3.78 16.66 5.98
CA GLY A 88 -4.96 17.33 6.55
C GLY A 88 -5.68 16.58 7.68
N ARG A 89 -6.35 17.33 8.56
CA ARG A 89 -6.93 16.84 9.84
C ARG A 89 -8.26 16.08 9.70
N GLN A 90 -8.89 16.06 8.52
CA GLN A 90 -10.18 15.39 8.31
C GLN A 90 -10.07 14.34 7.23
N LEU A 91 -9.61 13.18 7.66
CA LEU A 91 -9.46 12.02 6.82
C LEU A 91 -10.77 11.25 6.77
N ARG A 92 -11.36 11.10 5.60
CA ARG A 92 -12.44 10.13 5.45
C ARG A 92 -11.81 8.74 5.45
N ALA A 93 -12.39 7.81 6.21
CA ALA A 93 -11.92 6.43 6.28
C ALA A 93 -11.72 5.80 4.88
N ALA A 94 -12.56 6.19 3.91
CA ALA A 94 -12.49 5.75 2.52
C ALA A 94 -11.16 6.12 1.80
N ASP A 95 -10.58 7.29 2.07
CA ASP A 95 -9.34 7.74 1.42
C ASP A 95 -8.14 6.94 1.96
N ASN A 96 -8.16 6.64 3.26
CA ASN A 96 -7.21 5.74 3.90
C ASN A 96 -7.31 4.31 3.38
N ASP A 97 -8.53 3.80 3.22
CA ASP A 97 -8.75 2.45 2.70
C ASP A 97 -8.17 2.29 1.28
N ALA A 98 -8.24 3.33 0.46
CA ALA A 98 -7.66 3.32 -0.89
C ALA A 98 -6.13 3.24 -0.86
N LEU A 99 -5.47 4.00 0.02
CA LEU A 99 -4.02 3.95 0.20
C LEU A 99 -3.57 2.59 0.78
N CYS A 100 -4.27 2.08 1.79
CA CYS A 100 -3.95 0.80 2.43
C CYS A 100 -4.04 -0.40 1.48
N ARG A 101 -4.89 -0.32 0.45
CA ARG A 101 -5.05 -1.35 -0.59
C ARG A 101 -3.90 -1.38 -1.60
N LYS A 102 -3.14 -0.29 -1.75
CA LYS A 102 -1.98 -0.23 -2.64
C LYS A 102 -0.76 -0.82 -1.95
N ILE A 103 0.02 -1.63 -2.66
CA ILE A 103 1.19 -2.35 -2.14
C ILE A 103 2.41 -2.01 -3.00
N VAL A 104 3.49 -1.59 -2.36
CA VAL A 104 4.82 -1.45 -2.94
C VAL A 104 5.52 -2.81 -2.88
N ASP A 105 6.18 -3.21 -3.97
CA ASP A 105 6.81 -4.52 -4.05
C ASP A 105 7.97 -4.66 -3.06
N PHE A 106 8.89 -3.69 -3.04
CA PHE A 106 9.99 -3.66 -2.06
C PHE A 106 10.28 -2.25 -1.56
N VAL A 107 10.68 -2.16 -0.29
CA VAL A 107 11.16 -0.94 0.36
C VAL A 107 12.58 -1.17 0.86
N ILE A 108 13.52 -0.33 0.42
CA ILE A 108 14.91 -0.34 0.86
C ILE A 108 15.02 0.61 2.04
N VAL A 109 15.55 0.12 3.16
CA VAL A 109 15.65 0.85 4.42
C VAL A 109 17.09 0.84 4.92
N ASP A 110 17.58 2.00 5.34
CA ASP A 110 18.83 2.12 6.07
C ASP A 110 18.69 1.49 7.46
N PRO A 111 19.49 0.46 7.80
CA PRO A 111 19.34 -0.24 9.08
C PRO A 111 19.73 0.59 10.30
N THR A 112 20.49 1.68 10.11
CA THR A 112 21.01 2.53 11.18
C THR A 112 20.02 3.63 11.53
N SER A 113 19.53 4.34 10.53
CA SER A 113 18.57 5.46 10.71
C SER A 113 17.11 5.02 10.66
N SER A 114 16.82 3.81 10.18
CA SER A 114 15.47 3.34 9.83
C SER A 114 14.77 4.20 8.78
N SER A 115 15.50 5.01 8.01
CA SER A 115 14.94 5.81 6.92
C SER A 115 14.73 4.97 5.66
N VAL A 116 13.63 5.22 4.95
CA VAL A 116 13.43 4.68 3.61
C VAL A 116 14.42 5.35 2.65
N VAL A 117 15.20 4.53 1.94
CA VAL A 117 16.18 4.97 0.94
C VAL A 117 15.53 5.02 -0.45
N ALA A 118 14.78 3.97 -0.81
CA ALA A 118 14.08 3.89 -2.08
C ALA A 118 12.93 2.88 -2.03
N LEU A 119 11.94 3.11 -2.91
CA LEU A 119 10.84 2.20 -3.20
C LEU A 119 11.13 1.50 -4.54
N ILE A 120 10.93 0.18 -4.61
CA ILE A 120 11.06 -0.60 -5.84
C ILE A 120 9.68 -1.08 -6.28
N GLU A 121 9.31 -0.80 -7.52
CA GLU A 121 8.10 -1.34 -8.17
C GLU A 121 8.47 -2.25 -9.35
N MET A 122 7.86 -3.43 -9.42
CA MET A 122 7.98 -4.31 -10.57
C MET A 122 6.76 -4.14 -11.48
N ASP A 123 6.98 -3.73 -12.71
CA ASP A 123 5.88 -3.50 -13.64
C ASP A 123 5.16 -4.80 -13.98
N GLU A 124 3.84 -4.70 -14.09
CA GLU A 124 2.98 -5.70 -14.72
C GLU A 124 2.67 -5.25 -16.16
N ARG A 125 2.73 -6.19 -17.12
CA ARG A 125 2.65 -5.89 -18.57
C ARG A 125 1.38 -5.14 -19.00
N PHE A 126 0.32 -5.22 -18.20
CA PHE A 126 -1.02 -4.72 -18.54
C PHE A 126 -1.55 -3.75 -17.48
N ALA A 127 -0.67 -3.02 -16.80
CA ALA A 127 -1.09 -2.02 -15.84
C ALA A 127 -1.80 -0.84 -16.53
N GLU A 128 -2.89 -0.36 -15.93
CA GLU A 128 -3.58 0.86 -16.36
C GLU A 128 -2.64 2.07 -16.21
N PRO A 129 -2.37 2.83 -17.29
CA PRO A 129 -1.36 3.89 -17.30
C PRO A 129 -1.72 5.06 -16.39
N ASP A 130 -3.01 5.32 -16.17
CA ASP A 130 -3.48 6.43 -15.35
C ASP A 130 -3.26 6.15 -13.85
N GLU A 131 -3.55 4.93 -13.40
CA GLU A 131 -3.30 4.52 -12.03
C GLU A 131 -1.80 4.46 -11.70
N ALA A 132 -0.98 4.05 -12.67
CA ALA A 132 0.47 4.08 -12.56
C ALA A 132 0.99 5.51 -12.37
N ARG A 133 0.55 6.46 -13.22
CA ARG A 133 0.94 7.87 -13.13
C ARG A 133 0.50 8.52 -11.82
N GLN A 134 -0.72 8.26 -11.38
CA GLN A 134 -1.22 8.83 -10.13
C GLN A 134 -0.42 8.32 -8.92
N ARG A 135 -0.07 7.03 -8.90
CA ARG A 135 0.74 6.43 -7.84
C ARG A 135 2.16 7.00 -7.81
N GLU A 136 2.79 7.14 -8.97
CA GLU A 136 4.12 7.74 -9.09
C GLU A 136 4.11 9.21 -8.62
N ALA A 137 3.07 9.98 -8.97
CA ALA A 137 2.90 11.35 -8.50
C ALA A 137 2.77 11.42 -6.97
N MET A 138 1.99 10.53 -6.34
CA MET A 138 1.84 10.47 -4.89
C MET A 138 3.17 10.15 -4.18
N MET A 139 3.93 9.16 -4.66
CA MET A 139 5.22 8.79 -4.07
C MET A 139 6.25 9.91 -4.23
N THR A 140 6.27 10.55 -5.40
CA THR A 140 7.17 11.67 -5.70
C THR A 140 6.84 12.87 -4.81
N GLN A 141 5.57 13.21 -4.65
CA GLN A 141 5.13 14.29 -3.76
C GLN A 141 5.53 14.03 -2.30
N ALA A 142 5.50 12.77 -1.86
CA ALA A 142 5.94 12.37 -0.53
C ALA A 142 7.47 12.31 -0.36
N GLY A 143 8.24 12.64 -1.40
CA GLY A 143 9.71 12.69 -1.37
C GLY A 143 10.38 11.32 -1.49
N TYR A 144 9.66 10.27 -1.88
CA TYR A 144 10.25 8.95 -2.07
C TYR A 144 10.92 8.81 -3.44
N GLN A 145 12.16 8.32 -3.44
CA GLN A 145 12.79 7.82 -4.67
C GLN A 145 12.13 6.50 -5.06
N THR A 146 11.50 6.45 -6.24
CA THR A 146 10.90 5.23 -6.79
C THR A 146 11.73 4.72 -7.95
N ILE A 147 12.09 3.44 -7.92
CA ILE A 147 12.86 2.76 -8.97
C ILE A 147 11.97 1.67 -9.58
N ARG A 148 11.71 1.76 -10.88
CA ARG A 148 10.86 0.81 -11.60
C ARG A 148 11.71 -0.24 -12.30
N ILE A 149 11.24 -1.49 -12.23
CA ILE A 149 11.83 -2.61 -12.96
C ILE A 149 10.81 -3.09 -13.99
N SER A 150 11.13 -2.89 -15.27
CA SER A 150 10.23 -3.19 -16.39
C SER A 150 9.82 -4.65 -16.40
N SER A 151 8.57 -4.92 -16.78
CA SER A 151 8.01 -6.28 -16.88
C SER A 151 8.75 -7.18 -17.88
N SER A 152 9.47 -6.57 -18.83
CA SER A 152 10.31 -7.25 -19.81
C SER A 152 11.66 -7.69 -19.24
N ASP A 153 12.11 -7.08 -18.16
CA ASP A 153 13.40 -7.40 -17.55
C ASP A 153 13.32 -8.69 -16.74
N ARG A 154 14.35 -9.52 -16.91
CA ARG A 154 14.53 -10.74 -16.11
C ARG A 154 14.94 -10.36 -14.69
N ALA A 155 14.38 -11.06 -13.71
CA ALA A 155 14.74 -10.89 -12.31
C ALA A 155 16.11 -11.52 -12.03
N THR A 156 17.18 -10.77 -12.29
CA THR A 156 18.58 -11.23 -12.16
C THR A 156 19.42 -10.22 -11.37
N VAL A 157 20.57 -10.68 -10.89
CA VAL A 157 21.55 -9.82 -10.19
C VAL A 157 22.03 -8.68 -11.09
N ALA A 158 22.22 -8.92 -12.39
CA ALA A 158 22.66 -7.87 -13.32
C ALA A 158 21.61 -6.76 -13.47
N THR A 159 20.33 -7.13 -13.58
CA THR A 159 19.21 -6.17 -13.63
C THR A 159 19.10 -5.38 -12.32
N ALA A 160 19.18 -6.06 -11.17
CA ALA A 160 19.21 -5.39 -9.88
C ALA A 160 20.41 -4.43 -9.77
N GLN A 161 21.61 -4.87 -10.15
CA GLN A 161 22.82 -4.04 -10.14
C GLN A 161 22.68 -2.81 -11.02
N ALA A 162 22.09 -2.94 -12.21
CA ALA A 162 21.84 -1.80 -13.09
C ALA A 162 20.80 -0.82 -12.49
N ALA A 163 19.78 -1.34 -11.81
CA ALA A 163 18.71 -0.53 -11.25
C ALA A 163 19.09 0.18 -9.93
N VAL A 164 19.86 -0.46 -9.05
CA VAL A 164 20.11 0.03 -7.67
C VAL A 164 21.59 0.11 -7.30
N GLY A 165 22.51 -0.17 -8.23
CA GLY A 165 23.95 -0.17 -7.96
C GLY A 165 24.45 1.16 -7.39
N HIS A 166 23.88 2.28 -7.84
CA HIS A 166 24.23 3.62 -7.34
C HIS A 166 23.94 3.78 -5.84
N LEU A 167 22.92 3.11 -5.29
CA LEU A 167 22.62 3.16 -3.85
C LEU A 167 23.70 2.48 -3.01
N ARG A 168 24.27 1.38 -3.52
CA ARG A 168 25.42 0.71 -2.91
C ARG A 168 26.64 1.63 -2.94
N ASP A 169 26.92 2.20 -4.11
CA ASP A 169 28.12 3.00 -4.31
C ASP A 169 28.06 4.28 -3.45
N ALA A 170 26.87 4.89 -3.30
CA ALA A 170 26.62 6.00 -2.38
C ALA A 170 26.83 5.62 -0.90
N ALA A 171 26.39 4.42 -0.47
CA ALA A 171 26.63 3.92 0.88
C ALA A 171 28.11 3.71 1.17
N LEU A 172 28.86 3.18 0.20
CA LEU A 172 30.30 2.96 0.33
C LEU A 172 31.08 4.28 0.37
N ALA A 173 30.61 5.32 -0.32
CA ALA A 173 31.23 6.64 -0.30
C ALA A 173 31.00 7.40 1.02
N THR A 174 29.89 7.12 1.71
CA THR A 174 29.52 7.76 2.99
C THR A 174 30.04 6.99 4.20
N ALA A 175 30.44 5.72 4.03
CA ALA A 175 31.13 4.98 5.06
C ALA A 175 32.44 5.72 5.43
N PRO A 176 32.70 6.00 6.72
CA PRO A 176 33.94 6.65 7.11
C PRO A 176 35.11 5.79 6.62
N THR A 177 36.09 6.42 5.96
CA THR A 177 37.34 5.76 5.59
C THR A 177 37.95 5.18 6.87
N VAL A 178 37.77 3.88 7.09
CA VAL A 178 38.53 3.17 8.11
C VAL A 178 39.95 3.11 7.56
N THR A 179 40.74 4.14 7.86
CA THR A 179 42.20 4.03 7.81
C THR A 179 42.51 2.83 8.70
N ARG A 180 42.89 1.70 8.09
CA ARG A 180 43.43 0.58 8.86
C ARG A 180 44.54 1.18 9.71
N LEU A 181 44.32 1.25 11.03
CA LEU A 181 45.42 1.50 11.95
C LEU A 181 46.48 0.44 11.61
N PRO A 182 47.76 0.82 11.44
CA PRO A 182 48.80 -0.15 11.24
C PRO A 182 48.70 -1.12 12.40
N VAL A 183 48.49 -2.40 12.10
CA VAL A 183 48.53 -3.45 13.11
C VAL A 183 49.93 -3.35 13.72
N PRO A 184 50.08 -2.95 15.00
CA PRO A 184 51.40 -3.02 15.60
C PRO A 184 51.80 -4.49 15.56
N ALA A 185 53.00 -4.78 15.07
CA ALA A 185 53.59 -6.10 15.16
C ALA A 185 53.84 -6.39 16.65
N HIS A 186 52.79 -6.76 17.38
CA HIS A 186 52.90 -7.22 18.75
C HIS A 186 53.47 -8.63 18.69
N VAL A 187 54.81 -8.71 18.67
CA VAL A 187 55.52 -9.95 18.99
C VAL A 187 55.29 -10.18 20.47
N TRP A 188 54.38 -11.09 20.80
CA TRP A 188 54.16 -11.51 22.19
C TRP A 188 55.35 -12.40 22.59
N PRO A 189 56.15 -12.05 23.61
CA PRO A 189 57.18 -12.95 24.10
C PRO A 189 56.48 -14.08 24.88
N LEU A 190 56.56 -15.31 24.35
CA LEU A 190 56.01 -16.50 25.00
C LEU A 190 56.99 -17.17 25.98
N GLU A 191 58.16 -16.60 26.24
CA GLU A 191 59.04 -17.10 27.30
C GLU A 191 58.73 -16.43 28.65
N GLY A 192 58.18 -17.21 29.60
CA GLY A 192 58.37 -16.88 31.02
C GLY A 192 57.29 -17.32 32.01
N ARG A 193 56.16 -17.87 31.59
CA ARG A 193 55.04 -18.14 32.52
C ARG A 193 54.55 -19.59 32.56
N PHE A 194 55.47 -20.55 32.55
CA PHE A 194 55.20 -21.91 33.00
C PHE A 194 56.40 -22.47 33.77
N ASN A 195 56.63 -21.96 34.98
CA ASN A 195 57.37 -22.70 36.01
C ASN A 195 56.43 -22.91 37.19
N GLY A 196 55.59 -23.94 37.06
CA GLY A 196 54.87 -24.53 38.18
C GLY A 196 55.87 -25.31 39.03
N ALA A 197 56.13 -24.81 40.23
CA ALA A 197 56.81 -25.55 41.28
C ALA A 197 55.93 -26.74 41.74
N ARG A 198 56.64 -27.76 42.23
CA ARG A 198 56.19 -29.07 42.70
C ARG A 198 55.11 -29.03 43.77
#